data_AF-A0A7X5N4J9-F1
#
_entry.id   AF-A0A7X5N4J9-F1
#
_cell.length_a   1.000
_cell.length_b   1.000
_cell.length_c   1.000
_cell.angle_alpha   90.00
_cell.angle_beta   90.00
_cell.angle_gamma   90.00
#
_symmetry.space_group_name_H-M   'P 1'
#
loop_
_entity.id
_entity.type
_entity.pdbx_description
1 polymer ?
#
loop_
_entity_poly.entity_id
_entity_poly.type
_entity_poly.pdbx_seq_one_letter_code
_entity_poly.pdbx_strand_id
1 'polypeptide(L)'
;ATLDTAIFDKFPMVDGLVPMHDDLTELVLNRTWRPALSITGVDGMPPLASAGNVLRPQTAVKLSLRLPPTADGKACGELLKEA
;
A
#
# COMPACT_ATOMS: atom_id res chain seq x y z
N ALA A 1 -5.76 29.10 6.79
CA ALA A 1 -5.15 27.87 6.23
C ALA A 1 -6.28 27.05 5.62
N THR A 2 -6.10 26.53 4.40
CA THR A 2 -7.15 25.91 3.57
C THR A 2 -7.23 24.38 3.70
N LEU A 3 -6.35 23.75 4.49
CA LEU A 3 -6.36 22.31 4.78
C LEU A 3 -7.07 22.05 6.11
N ASP A 4 -7.92 21.01 6.12
CA ASP A 4 -8.78 20.65 7.26
C ASP A 4 -8.84 19.11 7.43
N THR A 5 -9.32 18.64 8.58
CA THR A 5 -9.33 17.22 8.98
C THR A 5 -10.33 16.37 8.19
N ALA A 6 -11.23 17.00 7.41
CA ALA A 6 -12.14 16.34 6.47
C ALA A 6 -11.44 15.39 5.46
N ILE A 7 -10.12 15.51 5.30
CA ILE A 7 -9.29 14.58 4.51
C ILE A 7 -9.43 13.13 5.02
N PHE A 8 -9.50 12.92 6.34
CA PHE A 8 -9.60 11.62 6.99
C PHE A 8 -10.86 11.42 7.86
N ASP A 9 -11.49 12.47 8.39
CA ASP A 9 -12.68 12.34 9.27
C ASP A 9 -13.91 11.73 8.59
N LYS A 10 -13.93 11.67 7.25
CA LYS A 10 -14.99 11.04 6.47
C LYS A 10 -15.00 9.50 6.55
N PHE A 11 -13.93 8.90 7.07
CA PHE A 11 -13.85 7.45 7.21
C PHE A 11 -14.42 7.00 8.56
N PRO A 12 -15.03 5.81 8.64
CA PRO A 12 -15.46 5.27 9.93
C PRO A 12 -14.24 5.01 10.81
N MET A 13 -14.06 5.82 11.84
CA MET A 13 -12.96 5.69 12.80
C MET A 13 -13.26 4.52 13.74
N VAL A 14 -12.27 3.63 13.92
CA VAL A 14 -12.29 2.57 14.94
C VAL A 14 -11.25 2.87 16.00
N ASP A 15 -11.37 2.28 17.18
CA ASP A 15 -10.41 2.47 18.26
C ASP A 15 -8.99 2.11 17.79
N GLY A 16 -8.06 3.07 17.96
CA GLY A 16 -6.67 2.93 17.54
C GLY A 16 -6.38 3.30 16.08
N LEU A 17 -7.39 3.65 15.27
CA LEU A 17 -7.16 4.18 13.93
C LEU A 17 -6.58 5.60 14.03
N VAL A 18 -5.38 5.75 13.49
CA VAL A 18 -4.70 7.04 13.35
C VAL A 18 -4.37 7.31 11.88
N PRO A 19 -4.37 8.58 11.44
CA PRO A 19 -3.83 8.93 10.13
C PRO A 19 -2.39 8.46 9.98
N MET A 20 -1.97 8.17 8.75
CA MET A 20 -0.62 7.68 8.46
C MET A 20 0.48 8.72 8.78
N HIS A 21 0.10 9.98 8.98
CA HIS A 21 0.98 11.09 9.31
C HIS A 21 0.19 12.20 10.03
N ASP A 22 0.83 12.94 10.93
CA ASP A 22 0.19 13.98 11.74
C ASP A 22 -0.05 15.30 10.96
N ASP A 23 0.80 15.59 9.97
CA ASP A 23 0.63 16.74 9.05
C ASP A 23 -0.38 16.44 7.92
N LEU A 24 -1.43 17.28 7.84
CA LEU A 24 -2.47 17.22 6.80
C LEU A 24 -1.91 17.34 5.38
N THR A 25 -0.85 18.13 5.18
CA THR A 25 -0.21 18.33 3.88
C THR A 25 0.39 17.02 3.38
N GLU A 26 1.06 16.30 4.28
CA GLU A 26 1.69 15.02 4.00
C GLU A 26 0.65 13.95 3.64
N LEU A 27 -0.52 13.97 4.29
CA LEU A 27 -1.64 13.08 3.94
C LEU A 27 -2.16 13.32 2.51
N VAL A 28 -2.27 14.59 2.08
CA VAL A 28 -2.66 14.93 0.71
C VAL A 28 -1.61 14.42 -0.28
N LEU A 29 -0.33 14.69 -0.01
CA LEU A 29 0.77 14.26 -0.87
C LEU A 29 0.82 12.73 -1.01
N ASN A 30 0.66 12.00 0.10
CA ASN A 30 0.65 10.53 0.11
C ASN A 30 -0.49 9.93 -0.74
N ARG A 31 -1.60 10.66 -0.89
CA ARG A 31 -2.75 10.20 -1.69
C ARG A 31 -2.69 10.61 -3.17
N THR A 32 -1.92 11.65 -3.52
CA THR A 32 -2.00 12.28 -4.84
C THR A 32 -0.67 12.37 -5.60
N TRP A 33 0.46 12.53 -4.90
CA TRP A 33 1.74 12.91 -5.50
C TRP A 33 2.92 12.04 -5.07
N ARG A 34 2.73 11.05 -4.20
CA ARG A 34 3.80 10.13 -3.77
C ARG A 34 3.49 8.69 -4.16
N PRO A 35 4.52 7.89 -4.45
CA PRO A 35 4.32 6.48 -4.74
C PRO A 35 3.84 5.73 -3.50
N ALA A 36 3.07 4.66 -3.72
CA ALA A 36 2.62 3.78 -2.65
C ALA A 36 2.54 2.33 -3.16
N LEU A 37 3.23 1.42 -2.49
CA LEU A 37 3.22 -0.01 -2.80
C LEU A 37 2.19 -0.71 -1.93
N SER A 38 1.46 -1.66 -2.50
CA SER A 38 0.49 -2.48 -1.76
C SER A 38 0.51 -3.92 -2.26
N ILE A 39 0.37 -4.87 -1.33
CA ILE A 39 0.10 -6.27 -1.66
C ILE A 39 -1.42 -6.41 -1.80
N THR A 40 -1.87 -6.79 -2.98
CA THR A 40 -3.31 -6.91 -3.32
C THR A 40 -3.77 -8.37 -3.44
N GLY A 41 -2.84 -9.31 -3.35
CA GLY A 41 -3.12 -10.73 -3.38
C GLY A 41 -1.90 -11.54 -2.98
N VAL A 42 -2.14 -12.74 -2.48
CA VAL A 42 -1.12 -13.71 -2.11
C VAL A 42 -1.56 -15.10 -2.57
N ASP A 43 -0.62 -15.88 -3.06
CA ASP A 43 -0.82 -17.26 -3.48
C ASP A 43 0.35 -18.15 -3.00
N GLY A 44 0.11 -19.46 -2.90
CA GLY A 44 1.05 -20.44 -2.37
C GLY A 44 1.12 -20.48 -0.84
N MET A 45 0.35 -19.66 -0.13
CA MET A 45 0.18 -19.75 1.33
C MET A 45 -1.05 -20.59 1.67
N PRO A 46 -0.90 -21.72 2.39
CA PRO A 46 -2.05 -22.50 2.81
C PRO A 46 -2.87 -21.72 3.86
N PRO A 47 -4.20 -21.88 3.87
CA PRO A 47 -5.03 -21.44 4.98
C PRO A 47 -4.54 -22.00 6.31
N LEU A 48 -4.71 -21.25 7.41
CA LEU A 48 -4.25 -21.68 8.74
C LEU A 48 -4.76 -23.06 9.16
N ALA A 49 -6.00 -23.40 8.77
CA ALA A 49 -6.61 -24.70 9.08
C ALA A 49 -5.93 -25.90 8.40
N SER A 50 -5.22 -25.68 7.29
CA SER A 50 -4.51 -26.73 6.54
C SER A 50 -2.99 -26.54 6.48
N ALA A 51 -2.48 -25.50 7.15
CA ALA A 51 -1.05 -25.24 7.25
C ALA A 51 -0.38 -26.29 8.16
N GLY A 52 0.47 -27.15 7.57
CA GLY A 52 1.33 -28.07 8.31
C GLY A 52 2.76 -27.55 8.48
N ASN A 53 3.65 -28.39 9.00
CA ASN A 53 5.06 -28.06 9.24
C ASN A 53 5.98 -28.35 8.03
N VAL A 54 5.45 -28.19 6.82
CA VAL A 54 6.18 -28.52 5.57
C VAL A 54 6.72 -27.27 4.90
N LEU A 55 7.84 -27.43 4.20
CA LEU A 55 8.42 -26.37 3.38
C LEU A 55 7.46 -26.04 2.22
N ARG A 56 7.09 -24.77 2.10
CA ARG A 56 6.22 -24.31 1.01
C ARG A 56 6.99 -24.33 -0.31
N PRO A 57 6.42 -24.90 -1.40
CA PRO A 57 7.10 -24.99 -2.69
C PRO A 57 7.30 -23.62 -3.34
N GLN A 58 6.35 -22.70 -3.17
CA GLN A 58 6.44 -21.34 -3.66
C GLN A 58 5.61 -20.38 -2.81
N THR A 59 5.85 -19.08 -2.98
CA THR A 59 4.97 -18.01 -2.48
C THR A 59 4.95 -16.92 -3.54
N ALA A 60 3.75 -16.51 -3.94
CA ALA A 60 3.57 -15.45 -4.91
C ALA A 60 2.77 -14.31 -4.26
N VAL A 61 3.13 -13.07 -4.57
CA VAL A 61 2.41 -11.88 -4.13
C VAL A 61 2.08 -11.01 -5.33
N LYS A 62 0.87 -10.46 -5.34
CA LYS A 62 0.44 -9.49 -6.35
C LYS A 62 0.69 -8.08 -5.82
N LEU A 63 1.69 -7.42 -6.38
CA LEU A 63 2.03 -6.05 -6.04
C LEU A 63 1.24 -5.06 -6.90
N SER A 64 0.79 -3.98 -6.28
CA SER A 64 0.21 -2.81 -6.93
C SER A 64 1.02 -1.59 -6.48
N LEU A 65 1.65 -0.90 -7.44
CA LEU A 65 2.41 0.31 -7.19
C LEU A 65 1.66 1.50 -7.79
N ARG A 66 1.19 2.41 -6.92
CA ARG A 66 0.73 3.73 -7.36
C ARG A 66 1.95 4.61 -7.63
N LEU A 67 1.90 5.34 -8.73
CA LEU A 67 2.96 6.24 -9.16
C LEU A 67 2.48 7.70 -9.12
N PRO A 68 3.37 8.64 -8.85
CA PRO A 68 3.05 10.05 -9.00
C PRO A 68 2.82 10.41 -10.47
N PRO A 69 2.02 11.45 -10.78
CA PRO A 69 1.67 11.80 -12.15
C PRO A 69 2.86 12.10 -13.08
N THR A 70 3.99 12.48 -12.51
CA THR A 70 5.21 12.86 -13.25
C THR A 70 6.19 11.71 -13.46
N ALA A 71 5.92 10.50 -12.91
CA ALA A 71 6.81 9.36 -13.07
C ALA A 71 6.57 8.61 -14.38
N ASP A 72 7.65 8.12 -15.00
CA ASP A 72 7.58 7.17 -16.11
C ASP A 72 7.23 5.78 -15.58
N GLY A 73 6.01 5.33 -15.87
CA GLY A 73 5.50 4.03 -15.43
C GLY A 73 6.31 2.84 -15.92
N LYS A 74 6.91 2.90 -17.12
CA LYS A 74 7.72 1.80 -17.65
C LYS A 74 9.04 1.74 -16.90
N ALA A 75 9.73 2.87 -16.75
CA ALA A 75 11.00 2.94 -16.02
C ALA A 75 10.83 2.49 -14.56
N CYS A 76 9.77 2.96 -13.88
CA CYS A 76 9.47 2.52 -12.51
C CYS A 76 9.16 1.02 -12.43
N GLY A 77 8.45 0.48 -13.41
CA GLY A 77 8.11 -0.95 -13.46
C GLY A 77 9.33 -1.85 -13.67
N GLU A 78 10.28 -1.46 -14.52
CA GLU A 78 11.52 -2.22 -14.69
C GLU A 78 12.40 -2.13 -13.45
N LEU A 79 12.56 -0.94 -12.86
CA LEU A 79 13.32 -0.76 -11.62
C LEU A 79 12.78 -1.63 -10.47
N LEU A 80 11.45 -1.78 -10.37
CA LEU A 80 10.83 -2.64 -9.36
C LEU A 80 11.12 -4.14 -9.57
N LYS A 81 11.35 -4.59 -10.80
CA LYS A 81 11.67 -6.00 -11.08
C LYS A 81 13.13 -6.33 -10.79
N GLU A 82 14.01 -5.33 -10.90
CA GLU A 82 15.45 -5.47 -10.68
C GLU A 82 15.84 -5.38 -9.20
N ALA A 83 15.00 -4.74 -8.38
CA ALA A 83 15.19 -4.61 -6.93
C ALA A 83 14.94 -5.93 -6.17
#